data_AF-A0A6P0I8A8-F1
#
_entry.id   AF-A0A6P0I8A8-F1
#
_cell.length_a   1.000
_cell.length_b   1.000
_cell.length_c   1.000
_cell.angle_alpha   90.00
_cell.angle_beta   90.00
_cell.angle_gamma   90.00
#
_symmetry.space_group_name_H-M   'P 1'
#
loop_
_entity.id
_entity.type
_entity.pdbx_description
1 polymer ?
#
loop_
_entity_poly.entity_id
_entity_poly.type
_entity_poly.pdbx_seq_one_letter_code
_entity_poly.pdbx_strand_id
1 'polypeptide(L)'
;MSSKKFPKSHRSRLLLLSERIMALLILANVMLVIFDITYIKIRHWYLKIDLYLQKITDSPQKKYLQKVDNLQEELEKNGLESPKVENLLDDLRISSFEIFINRPPFKVIDNYGNLAKIRQIFTTHTRRESFSQAVQIFWDENYLETQGWQSQLAFFNQKIRPLILLYEPKLQYDLIKGIEPFRDSQNYLIAVNELKILLEKKGMEGEEIEPLLKELRGYSTELIDTDYDFQIVNQIVVLTQIKYRIKQHIYSQIPDSNVNLTPTLQILQSLNLLQYLAPEILLADKSSKIAFNTFWSSQYLKRYQWEEELDFFSENIQFLMHSFYFRDLGKDGEFVDRFWLVDLPWMIIFWIEFIGRTLLISYRSNLSLWGAVKKRWYDIFLLQPWLPSLRIITVFIRLQKVKLPDMKQFYTNIRFQLIGSFAQEIIQVVVGGSINQLQNNISKGSLK
;
A
#
# COMPACT_ATOMS: atom_id res chain seq x y z
N MET A 1 -40.21 -36.05 -50.29
CA MET A 1 -39.74 -34.66 -50.10
C MET A 1 -40.73 -33.91 -49.22
N SER A 2 -40.33 -33.54 -47.99
CA SER A 2 -40.86 -32.35 -47.29
C SER A 2 -39.93 -32.07 -46.11
N SER A 3 -38.85 -31.33 -46.38
CA SER A 3 -38.00 -30.79 -45.31
C SER A 3 -38.79 -29.70 -44.59
N LYS A 4 -39.36 -30.02 -43.42
CA LYS A 4 -39.84 -29.00 -42.47
C LYS A 4 -38.65 -28.14 -42.06
N LYS A 5 -38.45 -27.02 -42.76
CA LYS A 5 -37.55 -25.95 -42.35
C LYS A 5 -38.13 -25.34 -41.08
N PHE A 6 -37.50 -25.62 -39.94
CA PHE A 6 -37.75 -24.87 -38.71
C PHE A 6 -37.47 -23.38 -38.97
N PRO A 7 -38.38 -22.46 -38.61
CA PRO A 7 -38.14 -21.04 -38.81
C PRO A 7 -36.95 -20.62 -37.95
N LYS A 8 -35.91 -20.06 -38.58
CA LYS A 8 -34.81 -19.38 -37.88
C LYS A 8 -35.40 -18.20 -37.13
N SER A 9 -35.53 -18.36 -35.81
CA SER A 9 -35.91 -17.28 -34.89
C SER A 9 -34.93 -16.11 -35.06
N HIS A 10 -35.38 -15.04 -35.71
CA HIS A 10 -34.71 -13.75 -35.68
C HIS A 10 -34.78 -13.26 -34.22
N ARG A 11 -33.72 -13.47 -33.44
CA ARG A 11 -33.61 -12.82 -32.12
C ARG A 11 -33.75 -11.32 -32.36
N SER A 12 -34.71 -10.68 -31.69
CA SER A 12 -34.87 -9.24 -31.79
C SER A 12 -33.55 -8.56 -31.38
N ARG A 13 -33.15 -7.50 -32.09
CA ARG A 13 -31.90 -6.78 -31.82
C ARG A 13 -31.82 -6.33 -30.35
N LEU A 14 -32.95 -5.96 -29.76
CA LEU A 14 -33.10 -5.61 -28.34
C LEU A 14 -32.75 -6.76 -27.39
N LEU A 15 -33.16 -8.00 -27.71
CA LEU A 15 -32.86 -9.15 -26.88
C LEU A 15 -31.36 -9.49 -26.92
N LEU A 16 -30.73 -9.41 -28.09
CA LEU A 16 -29.28 -9.55 -28.22
C LEU A 16 -28.51 -8.46 -27.46
N LEU A 17 -28.99 -7.21 -27.52
CA LEU A 17 -28.40 -6.11 -26.77
C LEU A 17 -28.49 -6.36 -25.26
N SER A 18 -29.66 -6.79 -24.76
CA SER A 18 -29.84 -7.13 -23.34
C SER A 18 -28.92 -8.28 -22.89
N GLU A 19 -28.70 -9.29 -23.74
CA GLU A 19 -27.77 -10.39 -23.44
C GLU A 19 -26.32 -9.91 -23.37
N ARG A 20 -25.92 -8.98 -24.24
CA ARG A 20 -24.58 -8.38 -24.23
C ARG A 20 -24.36 -7.50 -23.00
N ILE A 21 -25.30 -6.63 -22.67
CA ILE A 21 -25.24 -5.79 -21.45
C ILE A 21 -25.11 -6.70 -20.22
N MET A 22 -25.93 -7.76 -20.15
CA MET A 22 -25.87 -8.68 -19.03
C MET A 22 -24.53 -9.42 -18.95
N ALA A 23 -23.97 -9.85 -20.09
CA ALA A 23 -22.65 -10.47 -20.10
C ALA A 23 -21.54 -9.52 -19.62
N LEU A 24 -21.61 -8.24 -19.99
CA LEU A 24 -20.66 -7.21 -19.53
C LEU A 24 -20.82 -6.91 -18.04
N LEU A 25 -22.05 -6.86 -17.52
CA LEU A 25 -22.32 -6.70 -16.08
C LEU A 25 -21.70 -7.84 -15.26
N ILE A 26 -21.86 -9.09 -15.72
CA ILE A 26 -21.28 -10.23 -15.02
C ILE A 26 -19.74 -10.20 -15.14
N LEU A 27 -19.20 -9.81 -16.30
CA LEU A 27 -17.76 -9.63 -16.47
C LEU A 27 -17.20 -8.59 -15.48
N ALA A 28 -17.88 -7.45 -15.33
CA ALA A 28 -17.50 -6.43 -14.34
C ALA A 28 -17.53 -6.98 -12.90
N ASN A 29 -18.54 -7.78 -12.55
CA ASN A 29 -18.59 -8.45 -11.25
C ASN A 29 -17.43 -9.44 -11.07
N VAL A 30 -17.06 -10.22 -12.09
CA VAL A 30 -15.90 -11.12 -12.00
C VAL A 30 -14.59 -10.34 -11.85
N MET A 31 -14.43 -9.19 -12.53
CA MET A 31 -13.27 -8.32 -12.30
C MET A 31 -13.21 -7.83 -10.84
N LEU A 32 -14.36 -7.49 -10.26
CA LEU A 32 -14.46 -7.10 -8.85
C LEU A 32 -14.08 -8.25 -7.90
N VAL A 33 -14.50 -9.49 -8.20
CA VAL A 33 -14.09 -10.69 -7.44
C VAL A 33 -12.58 -10.93 -7.56
N ILE A 34 -12.00 -10.78 -8.75
CA ILE A 34 -10.55 -10.94 -8.95
C ILE A 34 -9.79 -9.86 -8.16
N PHE A 35 -10.26 -8.62 -8.22
CA PHE A 35 -9.71 -7.53 -7.42
C PHE A 35 -9.74 -7.87 -5.92
N ASP A 36 -10.88 -8.33 -5.41
CA ASP A 36 -11.06 -8.69 -4.01
C ASP A 36 -10.04 -9.76 -3.52
N ILE A 37 -9.91 -10.85 -4.29
CA ILE A 37 -8.99 -11.96 -3.98
C ILE A 37 -7.53 -11.51 -4.03
N THR A 38 -7.19 -10.65 -4.99
CA THR A 38 -5.80 -10.20 -5.20
C THR A 38 -5.41 -8.98 -4.36
N TYR A 39 -6.40 -8.30 -3.75
CA TYR A 39 -6.22 -7.02 -3.07
C TYR A 39 -5.11 -7.06 -2.03
N ILE A 40 -5.15 -8.02 -1.10
CA ILE A 40 -4.20 -8.10 0.02
C ILE A 40 -2.76 -8.27 -0.50
N LYS A 41 -2.56 -9.13 -1.51
CA LYS A 41 -1.24 -9.40 -2.09
C LYS A 41 -0.68 -8.18 -2.83
N ILE A 42 -1.55 -7.45 -3.55
CA ILE A 42 -1.18 -6.30 -4.38
C ILE A 42 -1.26 -4.97 -3.60
N ARG A 43 -1.74 -4.98 -2.34
CA ARG A 43 -1.99 -3.80 -1.50
C ARG A 43 -0.85 -2.79 -1.49
N HIS A 44 0.40 -3.27 -1.41
CA HIS A 44 1.59 -2.42 -1.44
C HIS A 44 1.64 -1.52 -2.70
N TRP A 45 1.16 -1.97 -3.85
CA TRP A 45 1.10 -1.17 -5.08
C TRP A 45 0.02 -0.08 -4.98
N TYR A 46 -1.17 -0.41 -4.44
CA TYR A 46 -2.21 0.59 -4.19
C TYR A 46 -1.76 1.67 -3.22
N LEU A 47 -0.99 1.31 -2.18
CA LEU A 47 -0.39 2.27 -1.26
C LEU A 47 0.62 3.19 -1.93
N LYS A 48 1.46 2.68 -2.83
CA LYS A 48 2.40 3.54 -3.59
C LYS A 48 1.65 4.56 -4.43
N ILE A 49 0.57 4.15 -5.08
CA ILE A 49 -0.27 5.06 -5.86
C ILE A 49 -0.93 6.09 -4.96
N ASP A 50 -1.53 5.67 -3.85
CA ASP A 50 -2.16 6.57 -2.90
C ASP A 50 -1.17 7.60 -2.34
N LEU A 51 0.02 7.16 -1.93
CA LEU A 51 1.10 8.04 -1.48
C LEU A 51 1.52 9.03 -2.59
N TYR A 52 1.65 8.58 -3.84
CA TYR A 52 1.96 9.45 -4.97
C TYR A 52 0.86 10.49 -5.21
N LEU A 53 -0.41 10.06 -5.22
CA LEU A 53 -1.56 10.93 -5.37
C LEU A 53 -1.63 11.98 -4.26
N GLN A 54 -1.37 11.60 -3.00
CA GLN A 54 -1.34 12.53 -1.87
C GLN A 54 -0.22 13.58 -2.01
N LYS A 55 0.95 13.22 -2.56
CA LYS A 55 2.05 14.17 -2.80
C LYS A 55 1.71 15.23 -3.85
N ILE A 56 0.98 14.86 -4.91
CA ILE A 56 0.63 15.78 -6.00
C ILE A 56 -0.70 16.51 -5.78
N THR A 57 -1.56 16.00 -4.91
CA THR A 57 -2.86 16.61 -4.61
C THR A 57 -2.69 17.74 -3.62
N ASP A 58 -3.41 18.84 -3.84
CA ASP A 58 -3.45 19.98 -2.92
C ASP A 58 -4.33 19.66 -1.70
N SER A 59 -3.75 18.94 -0.74
CA SER A 59 -4.45 18.41 0.43
C SER A 59 -4.81 19.51 1.45
N PRO A 60 -5.88 19.32 2.25
CA PRO A 60 -6.21 20.23 3.35
C PRO A 60 -5.04 20.46 4.32
N GLN A 61 -4.25 19.41 4.57
CA GLN A 61 -3.03 19.47 5.36
C GLN A 61 -2.01 20.44 4.77
N LYS A 62 -1.73 20.34 3.47
CA LYS A 62 -0.76 21.21 2.79
C LYS A 62 -1.21 22.67 2.83
N LYS A 63 -2.48 22.94 2.57
CA LYS A 63 -3.08 24.29 2.66
C LYS A 63 -2.96 24.85 4.07
N TYR A 64 -3.22 24.04 5.08
CA TYR A 64 -3.09 24.45 6.47
C TYR A 64 -1.64 24.79 6.84
N LEU A 65 -0.68 23.94 6.47
CA LEU A 65 0.73 24.19 6.73
C LEU A 65 1.24 25.43 5.97
N GLN A 66 0.79 25.67 4.75
CA GLN A 66 1.10 26.91 4.01
C GLN A 66 0.63 28.16 4.75
N LYS A 67 -0.54 28.12 5.40
CA LYS A 67 -0.98 29.25 6.23
C LYS A 67 -0.07 29.47 7.43
N VAL A 68 0.41 28.39 8.05
CA VAL A 68 1.39 28.48 9.15
C VAL A 68 2.71 29.06 8.65
N ASP A 69 3.17 28.63 7.47
CA ASP A 69 4.40 29.13 6.85
C ASP A 69 4.29 30.64 6.53
N ASN A 70 3.14 31.07 5.99
CA ASN A 70 2.88 32.50 5.73
C ASN A 70 2.87 33.34 7.01
N LEU A 71 2.27 32.83 8.10
CA LEU A 71 2.32 33.49 9.40
C LEU A 71 3.76 33.58 9.91
N GLN A 72 4.52 32.49 9.83
CA GLN A 72 5.91 32.46 10.26
C GLN A 72 6.75 33.51 9.52
N GLU A 73 6.64 33.58 8.19
CA GLU A 73 7.35 34.59 7.40
C GLU A 73 7.00 36.03 7.79
N GLU A 74 5.73 36.31 8.06
CA GLU A 74 5.28 37.65 8.45
C GLU A 74 5.78 38.02 9.86
N LEU A 75 5.74 37.08 10.80
CA LEU A 75 6.27 37.26 12.16
C LEU A 75 7.79 37.48 12.15
N GLU A 76 8.52 36.76 11.32
CA GLU A 76 9.97 36.91 11.18
C GLU A 76 10.37 38.28 10.59
N LYS A 77 9.56 38.83 9.67
CA LYS A 77 9.83 40.12 9.01
C LYS A 77 9.39 41.32 9.83
N ASN A 78 8.17 41.26 10.38
CA ASN A 78 7.47 42.43 10.91
C ASN A 78 7.06 42.29 12.39
N GLY A 79 7.27 41.14 13.01
CA GLY A 79 6.88 40.88 14.40
C GLY A 79 5.36 40.77 14.59
N LEU A 80 4.94 40.65 15.86
CA LEU A 80 3.52 40.49 16.23
C LEU A 80 2.68 41.74 15.95
N GLU A 81 3.29 42.94 15.96
CA GLU A 81 2.58 44.23 15.81
C GLU A 81 2.05 44.51 14.40
N SER A 82 2.34 43.65 13.42
CA SER A 82 1.87 43.82 12.05
C SER A 82 0.35 43.57 11.96
N PRO A 83 -0.46 44.48 11.39
CA PRO A 83 -1.90 44.28 11.23
C PRO A 83 -2.25 43.10 10.30
N LYS A 84 -1.28 42.58 9.54
CA LYS A 84 -1.46 41.35 8.76
C LYS A 84 -1.44 40.10 9.63
N VAL A 85 -0.72 40.12 10.75
CA VAL A 85 -0.58 38.97 11.65
C VAL A 85 -1.92 38.62 12.29
N GLU A 86 -2.68 39.62 12.76
CA GLU A 86 -4.02 39.40 13.33
C GLU A 86 -4.94 38.65 12.34
N ASN A 87 -4.98 39.11 11.09
CA ASN A 87 -5.75 38.46 10.03
C ASN A 87 -5.29 37.02 9.77
N LEU A 88 -3.97 36.77 9.75
CA LEU A 88 -3.41 35.43 9.55
C LEU A 88 -3.70 34.49 10.75
N LEU A 89 -3.65 35.02 11.97
CA LEU A 89 -4.00 34.29 13.18
C LEU A 89 -5.49 33.91 13.19
N ASP A 90 -6.39 34.82 12.81
CA ASP A 90 -7.82 34.52 12.66
C ASP A 90 -8.07 33.41 11.64
N ASP A 91 -7.44 33.53 10.47
CA ASP A 91 -7.51 32.52 9.42
C ASP A 91 -6.99 31.16 9.90
N LEU A 92 -5.93 31.15 10.70
CA LEU A 92 -5.35 29.94 11.29
C LEU A 92 -6.23 29.35 12.39
N ARG A 93 -6.89 30.16 13.22
CA ARG A 93 -7.87 29.69 14.21
C ARG A 93 -9.03 28.96 13.51
N ILE A 94 -9.60 29.57 12.48
CA ILE A 94 -10.67 28.96 11.66
C ILE A 94 -10.18 27.68 10.98
N SER A 95 -9.02 27.74 10.33
CA SER A 95 -8.47 26.59 9.59
C SER A 95 -8.08 25.43 10.52
N SER A 96 -7.58 25.75 11.73
CA SER A 96 -7.27 24.75 12.77
C SER A 96 -8.54 24.06 13.24
N PHE A 97 -9.62 24.81 13.45
CA PHE A 97 -10.91 24.24 13.82
C PHE A 97 -11.46 23.35 12.70
N GLU A 98 -11.37 23.77 11.45
CA GLU A 98 -11.79 22.96 10.30
C GLU A 98 -11.01 21.65 10.19
N ILE A 99 -9.67 21.71 10.23
CA ILE A 99 -8.81 20.55 9.98
C ILE A 99 -8.71 19.59 11.18
N PHE A 100 -8.92 20.05 12.41
CA PHE A 100 -8.79 19.18 13.59
C PHE A 100 -10.12 18.79 14.20
N ILE A 101 -11.18 19.59 14.03
CA ILE A 101 -12.47 19.39 14.69
C ILE A 101 -13.55 19.00 13.66
N ASN A 102 -13.81 19.84 12.67
CA ASN A 102 -14.99 19.65 11.80
C ASN A 102 -14.79 18.54 10.76
N ARG A 103 -13.66 18.54 10.06
CA ARG A 103 -13.40 17.62 8.94
C ARG A 103 -11.95 17.12 8.96
N PRO A 104 -11.55 16.38 10.00
CA PRO A 104 -10.18 15.91 10.10
C PRO A 104 -9.82 14.98 8.95
N PRO A 105 -8.75 15.29 8.19
CA PRO A 105 -8.27 14.42 7.12
C PRO A 105 -7.48 13.20 7.66
N PHE A 106 -7.32 13.12 8.98
CA PHE A 106 -6.64 12.04 9.70
C PHE A 106 -7.54 10.82 9.90
N LYS A 107 -6.95 9.63 10.06
CA LYS A 107 -7.66 8.45 10.52
C LYS A 107 -7.86 8.56 12.04
N VAL A 108 -9.10 8.40 12.51
CA VAL A 108 -9.42 8.33 13.94
C VAL A 108 -9.92 6.93 14.24
N ILE A 109 -9.19 6.20 15.09
CA ILE A 109 -9.65 4.91 15.63
C ILE A 109 -9.62 5.07 17.15
N ASP A 110 -10.81 5.23 17.74
CA ASP A 110 -10.99 5.48 19.17
C ASP A 110 -10.15 6.67 19.70
N ASN A 111 -9.32 6.44 20.72
CA ASN A 111 -8.42 7.42 21.33
C ASN A 111 -6.99 7.36 20.74
N TYR A 112 -6.83 6.79 19.54
CA TYR A 112 -5.53 6.56 18.91
C TYR A 112 -5.48 7.14 17.48
N GLY A 113 -4.26 7.34 16.95
CA GLY A 113 -3.99 7.93 15.62
C GLY A 113 -3.41 9.34 15.69
N ASN A 114 -3.03 9.92 14.53
CA ASN A 114 -2.37 11.23 14.49
C ASN A 114 -3.22 12.31 15.14
N LEU A 115 -4.53 12.34 14.87
CA LEU A 115 -5.42 13.33 15.48
C LEU A 115 -5.50 13.20 17.00
N ALA A 116 -5.50 11.97 17.52
CA ALA A 116 -5.53 11.74 18.97
C ALA A 116 -4.23 12.21 19.63
N LYS A 117 -3.07 11.97 18.98
CA LYS A 117 -1.78 12.47 19.45
C LYS A 117 -1.69 13.99 19.36
N ILE A 118 -2.15 14.59 18.27
CA ILE A 118 -2.28 16.05 18.09
C ILE A 118 -3.17 16.63 19.21
N ARG A 119 -4.31 16.00 19.50
CA ARG A 119 -5.19 16.37 20.60
C ARG A 119 -4.45 16.38 21.93
N GLN A 120 -3.78 15.28 22.27
CA GLN A 120 -3.04 15.17 23.53
C GLN A 120 -1.95 16.25 23.63
N ILE A 121 -1.20 16.48 22.56
CA ILE A 121 -0.12 17.46 22.52
C ILE A 121 -0.68 18.88 22.73
N PHE A 122 -1.71 19.28 21.98
CA PHE A 122 -2.29 20.62 22.14
C PHE A 122 -2.92 20.84 23.52
N THR A 123 -3.72 19.89 24.01
CA THR A 123 -4.38 19.99 25.31
C THR A 123 -3.37 20.06 26.46
N THR A 124 -2.31 19.25 26.41
CA THR A 124 -1.24 19.25 27.41
C THR A 124 -0.43 20.55 27.35
N HIS A 125 -0.02 20.98 26.16
CA HIS A 125 0.83 22.15 25.95
C HIS A 125 0.13 23.45 26.36
N THR A 126 -1.14 23.62 25.96
CA THR A 126 -1.94 24.81 26.31
C THR A 126 -2.59 24.72 27.70
N ARG A 127 -2.47 23.58 28.38
CA ARG A 127 -3.15 23.28 29.66
C ARG A 127 -4.66 23.54 29.57
N ARG A 128 -5.31 22.94 28.57
CA ARG A 128 -6.75 23.02 28.33
C ARG A 128 -7.34 21.62 28.25
N GLU A 129 -8.44 21.40 28.94
CA GLU A 129 -9.15 20.11 28.90
C GLU A 129 -9.86 19.89 27.56
N SER A 130 -10.41 20.96 26.98
CA SER A 130 -11.08 20.90 25.68
C SER A 130 -10.09 21.03 24.54
N PHE A 131 -10.09 20.04 23.63
CA PHE A 131 -9.28 20.09 22.42
C PHE A 131 -9.62 21.32 21.56
N SER A 132 -10.91 21.60 21.39
CA SER A 132 -11.38 22.75 20.61
C SER A 132 -10.85 24.07 21.17
N GLN A 133 -10.79 24.24 22.48
CA GLN A 133 -10.21 25.43 23.10
C GLN A 133 -8.70 25.46 22.92
N ALA A 134 -8.03 24.32 23.07
CA ALA A 134 -6.58 24.21 22.90
C ALA A 134 -6.11 24.67 21.51
N VAL A 135 -6.74 24.20 20.43
CA VAL A 135 -6.37 24.62 19.06
C VAL A 135 -6.74 26.06 18.73
N GLN A 136 -7.77 26.63 19.36
CA GLN A 136 -8.10 28.05 19.18
C GLN A 136 -7.13 28.96 19.92
N ILE A 137 -6.83 28.66 21.19
CA ILE A 137 -5.94 29.47 22.04
C ILE A 137 -4.50 29.44 21.54
N PHE A 138 -4.06 28.34 20.94
CA PHE A 138 -2.69 28.22 20.44
C PHE A 138 -2.31 29.31 19.42
N TRP A 139 -3.28 29.73 18.58
CA TRP A 139 -3.11 30.81 17.60
C TRP A 139 -3.72 32.14 18.08
N ASP A 140 -3.92 32.32 19.38
CA ASP A 140 -4.31 33.60 19.97
C ASP A 140 -3.12 34.55 20.06
N GLU A 141 -3.33 35.82 19.77
CA GLU A 141 -2.27 36.84 19.77
C GLU A 141 -1.67 37.03 21.17
N ASN A 142 -2.52 37.17 22.19
CA ASN A 142 -2.05 37.34 23.58
C ASN A 142 -1.32 36.09 24.06
N TYR A 143 -1.75 34.91 23.64
CA TYR A 143 -1.06 33.66 23.96
C TYR A 143 0.35 33.62 23.33
N LEU A 144 0.48 33.99 22.05
CA LEU A 144 1.77 34.04 21.37
C LEU A 144 2.69 35.14 21.94
N GLU A 145 2.15 36.28 22.33
CA GLU A 145 2.91 37.36 22.99
C GLU A 145 3.44 36.89 24.35
N THR A 146 2.57 36.35 25.20
CA THR A 146 2.93 35.94 26.57
C THR A 146 3.88 34.74 26.63
N GLN A 147 3.74 33.77 25.71
CA GLN A 147 4.55 32.56 25.68
C GLN A 147 5.76 32.64 24.74
N GLY A 148 5.89 33.74 23.99
CA GLY A 148 6.92 33.93 22.98
C GLY A 148 6.61 33.17 21.68
N TRP A 149 6.25 33.90 20.63
CA TRP A 149 5.83 33.32 19.35
C TRP A 149 6.88 32.40 18.71
N GLN A 150 8.18 32.69 18.87
CA GLN A 150 9.27 31.85 18.35
C GLN A 150 9.27 30.46 18.98
N SER A 151 9.01 30.39 20.29
CA SER A 151 8.93 29.14 21.04
C SER A 151 7.71 28.33 20.61
N GLN A 152 6.56 28.99 20.42
CA GLN A 152 5.33 28.33 19.99
C GLN A 152 5.42 27.82 18.55
N LEU A 153 6.00 28.58 17.63
CA LEU A 153 6.25 28.10 16.28
C LEU A 153 7.25 26.95 16.25
N ALA A 154 8.32 27.02 17.06
CA ALA A 154 9.27 25.91 17.19
C ALA A 154 8.58 24.64 17.70
N PHE A 155 7.75 24.76 18.74
CA PHE A 155 6.94 23.67 19.26
C PHE A 155 6.01 23.09 18.17
N PHE A 156 5.27 23.93 17.44
CA PHE A 156 4.37 23.47 16.39
C PHE A 156 5.14 22.72 15.30
N ASN A 157 6.24 23.30 14.82
CA ASN A 157 7.06 22.72 13.77
C ASN A 157 7.70 21.40 14.20
N GLN A 158 8.06 21.24 15.47
CA GLN A 158 8.68 20.01 15.97
C GLN A 158 7.66 18.93 16.35
N LYS A 159 6.55 19.29 17.00
CA LYS A 159 5.64 18.33 17.64
C LYS A 159 4.34 18.10 16.86
N ILE A 160 3.87 19.09 16.10
CA ILE A 160 2.59 19.04 15.40
C ILE A 160 2.76 18.83 13.90
N ARG A 161 3.61 19.62 13.24
CA ARG A 161 3.87 19.52 11.79
C ARG A 161 4.22 18.10 11.33
N PRO A 162 5.12 17.33 11.98
CA PRO A 162 5.39 15.96 11.53
C PRO A 162 4.18 15.03 11.63
N LEU A 163 3.25 15.24 12.55
CA LEU A 163 2.00 14.46 12.63
C LEU A 163 1.03 14.83 11.51
N ILE A 164 1.04 16.09 11.06
CA ILE A 164 0.23 16.55 9.92
C ILE A 164 0.77 16.00 8.60
N LEU A 165 2.11 15.95 8.47
CA LEU A 165 2.80 15.47 7.27
C LEU A 165 2.90 13.94 7.18
N LEU A 166 2.73 13.23 8.29
CA LEU A 166 2.81 11.77 8.29
C LEU A 166 1.74 11.17 7.38
N TYR A 167 2.19 10.37 6.42
CA TYR A 167 1.31 9.60 5.57
C TYR A 167 0.59 8.51 6.38
N GLU A 168 -0.74 8.63 6.50
CA GLU A 168 -1.59 7.59 7.07
C GLU A 168 -2.24 6.78 5.93
N PRO A 169 -1.89 5.48 5.77
CA PRO A 169 -2.51 4.61 4.78
C PRO A 169 -4.04 4.58 4.92
N LYS A 170 -4.77 5.09 3.92
CA LYS A 170 -6.24 5.19 3.95
C LYS A 170 -6.88 4.68 2.65
N LEU A 171 -6.65 3.41 2.34
CA LEU A 171 -7.36 2.78 1.23
C LEU A 171 -8.80 2.47 1.65
N GLN A 172 -9.80 2.92 0.90
CA GLN A 172 -11.21 2.69 1.25
C GLN A 172 -11.55 1.20 1.37
N TYR A 173 -10.90 0.37 0.56
CA TYR A 173 -11.13 -1.07 0.54
C TYR A 173 -10.49 -1.82 1.72
N ASP A 174 -9.57 -1.18 2.47
CA ASP A 174 -9.03 -1.74 3.71
C ASP A 174 -10.17 -2.04 4.71
N LEU A 175 -11.22 -1.21 4.73
CA LEU A 175 -12.40 -1.40 5.59
C LEU A 175 -13.16 -2.71 5.27
N ILE A 176 -13.13 -3.13 4.00
CA ILE A 176 -13.77 -4.36 3.55
C ILE A 176 -12.96 -5.58 3.98
N LYS A 177 -11.63 -5.48 3.95
CA LYS A 177 -10.69 -6.53 4.36
C LYS A 177 -10.31 -6.51 5.84
N GLY A 178 -10.90 -5.59 6.62
CA GLY A 178 -10.60 -5.41 8.05
C GLY A 178 -9.15 -5.02 8.29
N ILE A 179 -8.57 -4.19 7.42
CA ILE A 179 -7.17 -3.82 7.47
C ILE A 179 -6.98 -2.49 8.22
N GLU A 180 -6.03 -2.48 9.14
CA GLU A 180 -5.64 -1.30 9.90
C GLU A 180 -4.14 -1.04 9.78
N PRO A 181 -3.68 0.22 9.63
CA PRO A 181 -2.26 0.54 9.70
C PRO A 181 -1.65 0.06 11.02
N PHE A 182 -0.44 -0.49 10.96
CA PHE A 182 0.25 -0.96 12.15
C PHE A 182 0.79 0.22 12.97
N ARG A 183 0.38 0.29 14.23
CA ARG A 183 0.56 1.47 15.08
C ARG A 183 2.02 1.72 15.42
N ASP A 184 2.77 0.67 15.75
CA ASP A 184 4.16 0.81 16.20
C ASP A 184 5.04 1.31 15.06
N SER A 185 4.77 0.90 13.81
CA SER A 185 5.48 1.47 12.67
C SER A 185 5.14 2.94 12.42
N GLN A 186 3.90 3.38 12.71
CA GLN A 186 3.57 4.81 12.63
C GLN A 186 4.29 5.60 13.71
N ASN A 187 4.29 5.13 14.96
CA ASN A 187 4.99 5.78 16.07
C ASN A 187 6.50 5.89 15.80
N TYR A 188 7.09 4.83 15.27
CA TYR A 188 8.47 4.81 14.81
C TYR A 188 8.71 5.94 13.80
N LEU A 189 7.89 6.04 12.74
CA LEU A 189 8.06 7.07 11.70
C LEU A 189 7.85 8.50 12.21
N ILE A 190 6.98 8.68 13.20
CA ILE A 190 6.83 9.98 13.88
C ILE A 190 8.14 10.35 14.57
N ALA A 191 8.75 9.43 15.33
CA ALA A 191 10.02 9.68 15.99
C ALA A 191 11.16 9.96 14.99
N VAL A 192 11.18 9.28 13.84
CA VAL A 192 12.14 9.58 12.76
C VAL A 192 11.93 10.98 12.19
N ASN A 193 10.69 11.38 11.93
CA ASN A 193 10.40 12.72 11.42
C ASN A 193 10.76 13.81 12.44
N GLU A 194 10.48 13.57 13.72
CA GLU A 194 10.90 14.47 14.79
C GLU A 194 12.44 14.61 14.84
N LEU A 195 13.16 13.49 14.72
CA LEU A 195 14.62 13.48 14.70
C LEU A 195 15.14 14.28 13.51
N LYS A 196 14.57 14.06 12.32
CA LYS A 196 14.95 14.79 11.10
C LYS A 196 14.82 16.30 11.29
N ILE A 197 13.68 16.77 11.80
CA ILE A 197 13.44 18.20 12.04
C ILE A 197 14.43 18.77 13.07
N LEU A 198 14.71 18.02 14.14
CA LEU A 198 15.68 18.44 15.15
C LEU A 198 17.10 18.53 14.59
N LEU A 199 17.52 17.57 13.77
CA LEU A 199 18.83 17.55 13.12
C LEU A 199 18.97 18.68 12.11
N GLU A 200 17.96 18.92 11.28
CA GLU A 200 17.94 20.04 10.32
C GLU A 200 18.08 21.40 11.02
N LYS A 201 17.53 21.54 12.23
CA LYS A 201 17.54 22.81 12.98
C LYS A 201 18.76 23.01 13.88
N LYS A 202 19.17 21.97 14.61
CA LYS A 202 20.17 22.04 15.70
C LYS A 202 21.45 21.23 15.40
N GLY A 203 21.51 20.47 14.30
CA GLY A 203 22.58 19.53 14.03
C GLY A 203 22.68 18.44 15.11
N MET A 204 23.79 17.69 15.15
CA MET A 204 24.01 16.59 16.10
C MET A 204 24.28 17.03 17.57
N GLU A 205 24.19 18.34 17.87
CA GLU A 205 24.51 18.93 19.19
C GLU A 205 23.27 19.15 20.07
N GLY A 206 22.06 18.99 19.54
CA GLY A 206 20.83 19.16 20.32
C GLY A 206 20.71 18.15 21.47
N GLU A 207 20.41 18.64 22.67
CA GLU A 207 20.22 17.83 23.89
C GLU A 207 19.10 16.78 23.75
N GLU A 208 18.11 17.07 22.89
CA GLU A 208 16.94 16.22 22.64
C GLU A 208 17.23 15.02 21.71
N ILE A 209 18.39 14.98 21.04
CA ILE A 209 18.70 13.99 20.00
C ILE A 209 19.00 12.62 20.59
N GLU A 210 19.86 12.53 21.60
CA GLU A 210 20.21 11.23 22.18
C GLU A 210 19.02 10.52 22.83
N PRO A 211 18.12 11.20 23.58
CA PRO A 211 16.85 10.61 24.03
C PRO A 211 16.02 10.02 22.88
N LEU A 212 15.89 10.74 21.77
CA LEU A 212 15.09 10.32 20.62
C LEU A 212 15.75 9.16 19.85
N LEU A 213 17.08 9.18 19.70
CA LEU A 213 17.84 8.05 19.17
C LEU A 213 17.68 6.80 20.05
N LYS A 214 17.69 6.95 21.38
CA LYS A 214 17.42 5.86 22.30
C LYS A 214 16.00 5.31 22.14
N GLU A 215 15.01 6.17 21.96
CA GLU A 215 13.63 5.78 21.67
C GLU A 215 13.53 4.97 20.37
N LEU A 216 14.18 5.44 19.28
CA LEU A 216 14.23 4.73 18.00
C LEU A 216 14.92 3.36 18.09
N ARG A 217 15.98 3.23 18.90
CA ARG A 217 16.60 1.93 19.22
C ARG A 217 15.65 1.01 19.99
N GLY A 218 14.86 1.58 20.91
CA GLY A 218 13.79 0.89 21.62
C GLY A 218 12.73 0.35 20.66
N TYR A 219 12.14 1.21 19.82
CA TYR A 219 11.17 0.80 18.81
C TYR A 219 11.75 -0.22 17.82
N SER A 220 13.02 -0.07 17.43
CA SER A 220 13.68 -1.05 16.55
C SER A 220 13.81 -2.42 17.22
N THR A 221 14.15 -2.44 18.51
CA THR A 221 14.24 -3.67 19.29
C THR A 221 12.88 -4.35 19.41
N GLU A 222 11.86 -3.59 19.81
CA GLU A 222 10.48 -4.07 19.91
C GLU A 222 10.01 -4.63 18.55
N LEU A 223 10.15 -3.89 17.45
CA LEU A 223 9.80 -4.35 16.11
C LEU A 223 10.50 -5.66 15.70
N ILE A 224 11.73 -5.89 16.17
CA ILE A 224 12.49 -7.10 15.81
C ILE A 224 12.09 -8.29 16.67
N ASP A 225 11.84 -8.06 17.95
CA ASP A 225 11.59 -9.08 18.98
C ASP A 225 10.09 -9.43 19.11
N THR A 226 9.19 -8.56 18.62
CA THR A 226 7.74 -8.82 18.60
C THR A 226 7.46 -10.14 17.89
N ASP A 227 6.73 -11.01 18.57
CA ASP A 227 6.21 -12.23 17.96
C ASP A 227 5.00 -11.86 17.10
N TYR A 228 5.21 -11.91 15.79
CA TYR A 228 4.14 -11.70 14.83
C TYR A 228 3.40 -13.03 14.67
N ASP A 229 2.40 -13.24 15.52
CA ASP A 229 1.52 -14.41 15.45
C ASP A 229 1.03 -14.66 14.00
N PHE A 230 0.60 -15.91 13.73
CA PHE A 230 0.10 -16.43 12.44
C PHE A 230 -0.91 -15.55 11.67
N GLN A 231 -1.42 -14.50 12.31
CA GLN A 231 -2.36 -13.54 11.77
C GLN A 231 -1.78 -12.65 10.64
N ILE A 232 -0.45 -12.61 10.38
CA ILE A 232 0.09 -11.56 9.48
C ILE A 232 1.29 -11.97 8.61
N VAL A 233 1.04 -12.84 7.62
CA VAL A 233 2.04 -13.26 6.59
C VAL A 233 2.74 -12.07 5.92
N ASN A 234 2.05 -10.95 5.69
CA ASN A 234 2.66 -9.78 5.05
C ASN A 234 3.66 -9.04 5.95
N GLN A 235 3.46 -8.99 7.26
CA GLN A 235 4.37 -8.29 8.16
C GLN A 235 5.71 -9.00 8.26
N ILE A 236 5.72 -10.33 8.31
CA ILE A 236 6.96 -11.11 8.32
C ILE A 236 7.78 -10.82 7.04
N VAL A 237 7.12 -10.75 5.89
CA VAL A 237 7.78 -10.43 4.61
C VAL A 237 8.35 -9.02 4.63
N VAL A 238 7.55 -8.01 5.01
CA VAL A 238 7.98 -6.61 5.05
C VAL A 238 9.11 -6.41 6.07
N LEU A 239 8.99 -6.98 7.27
CA LEU A 239 10.03 -6.93 8.30
C LEU A 239 11.32 -7.60 7.83
N THR A 240 11.23 -8.73 7.13
CA THR A 240 12.40 -9.41 6.57
C THR A 240 13.11 -8.50 5.56
N GLN A 241 12.37 -7.81 4.70
CA GLN A 241 12.95 -6.84 3.76
C GLN A 241 13.63 -5.67 4.48
N ILE A 242 12.99 -5.12 5.52
CA ILE A 242 13.56 -4.05 6.34
C ILE A 242 14.85 -4.51 7.04
N LYS A 243 14.79 -5.67 7.72
CA LYS A 243 15.93 -6.29 8.40
C LYS A 243 17.10 -6.49 7.43
N TYR A 244 16.81 -6.98 6.23
CA TYR A 244 17.81 -7.18 5.19
C TYR A 244 18.42 -5.85 4.72
N ARG A 245 17.61 -4.84 4.37
CA ARG A 245 18.08 -3.54 3.87
C ARG A 245 18.97 -2.82 4.88
N ILE A 246 18.57 -2.78 6.15
CA ILE A 246 19.36 -2.15 7.22
C ILE A 246 20.67 -2.92 7.47
N LYS A 247 20.61 -4.26 7.50
CA LYS A 247 21.84 -5.07 7.63
C LYS A 247 22.79 -4.83 6.46
N GLN A 248 22.28 -4.88 5.24
CA GLN A 248 23.10 -4.67 4.05
C GLN A 248 23.76 -3.28 4.10
N HIS A 249 22.99 -2.25 4.41
CA HIS A 249 23.51 -0.88 4.52
C HIS A 249 24.62 -0.77 5.56
N ILE A 250 24.35 -1.19 6.80
CA ILE A 250 25.29 -1.09 7.92
C ILE A 250 26.55 -1.94 7.71
N TYR A 251 26.40 -3.22 7.37
CA TYR A 251 27.55 -4.12 7.28
C TYR A 251 28.37 -3.93 6.01
N SER A 252 27.82 -3.29 4.98
CA SER A 252 28.62 -2.89 3.81
C SER A 252 29.60 -1.75 4.11
N GLN A 253 29.28 -0.90 5.09
CA GLN A 253 30.12 0.23 5.51
C GLN A 253 31.14 -0.13 6.61
N ILE A 254 31.03 -1.32 7.23
CA ILE A 254 31.91 -1.79 8.31
C ILE A 254 32.98 -2.74 7.74
N PRO A 255 34.28 -2.42 7.82
CA PRO A 255 35.36 -3.15 7.16
C PRO A 255 35.53 -4.64 7.55
N ASP A 256 35.18 -5.03 8.78
CA ASP A 256 35.41 -6.38 9.31
C ASP A 256 34.16 -7.29 9.25
N SER A 257 33.24 -7.03 8.32
CA SER A 257 31.97 -7.75 8.22
C SER A 257 32.06 -9.13 7.53
N ASN A 258 33.22 -9.77 7.49
CA ASN A 258 33.40 -11.08 6.84
C ASN A 258 32.45 -12.14 7.44
N VAL A 259 31.85 -12.95 6.56
CA VAL A 259 30.96 -14.06 6.93
C VAL A 259 31.73 -15.37 6.87
N ASN A 260 31.53 -16.23 7.86
CA ASN A 260 32.06 -17.59 7.82
C ASN A 260 31.29 -18.44 6.80
N LEU A 261 31.80 -18.48 5.56
CA LEU A 261 31.23 -19.25 4.46
C LEU A 261 31.85 -20.66 4.41
N THR A 262 31.03 -21.67 4.07
CA THR A 262 31.54 -23.02 3.75
C THR A 262 32.39 -22.98 2.47
N PRO A 263 33.29 -23.96 2.21
CA PRO A 263 34.14 -23.95 1.03
C PRO A 263 33.39 -23.78 -0.30
N THR A 264 32.22 -24.42 -0.44
CA THR A 264 31.36 -24.26 -1.63
C THR A 264 30.87 -22.83 -1.80
N LEU A 265 30.45 -22.18 -0.70
CA LEU A 265 30.00 -20.80 -0.71
C LEU A 265 31.16 -19.82 -0.94
N GLN A 266 32.37 -20.11 -0.44
CA GLN A 266 33.57 -19.33 -0.73
C GLN A 266 33.89 -19.31 -2.23
N ILE A 267 33.75 -20.45 -2.91
CA ILE A 267 33.92 -20.53 -4.37
C ILE A 267 32.90 -19.62 -5.07
N LEU A 268 31.61 -19.72 -4.71
CA LEU A 268 30.57 -18.88 -5.30
C LEU A 268 30.78 -17.38 -4.99
N GLN A 269 31.32 -17.03 -3.82
CA GLN A 269 31.70 -15.66 -3.48
C GLN A 269 32.86 -15.16 -4.35
N SER A 270 33.89 -15.99 -4.56
CA SER A 270 35.05 -15.65 -5.38
C SER A 270 34.69 -15.36 -6.85
N LEU A 271 33.59 -15.94 -7.33
CA LEU A 271 33.03 -15.72 -8.66
C LEU A 271 32.00 -14.58 -8.70
N ASN A 272 31.79 -13.89 -7.58
CA ASN A 272 30.76 -12.86 -7.39
C ASN A 272 29.32 -13.35 -7.70
N LEU A 273 29.07 -14.67 -7.61
CA LEU A 273 27.76 -15.26 -7.90
C LEU A 273 26.80 -15.21 -6.70
N LEU A 274 27.34 -15.27 -5.47
CA LEU A 274 26.49 -15.27 -4.26
C LEU A 274 25.64 -14.01 -4.11
N GLN A 275 26.15 -12.86 -4.55
CA GLN A 275 25.39 -11.60 -4.53
C GLN A 275 24.12 -11.66 -5.39
N TYR A 276 24.09 -12.49 -6.43
CA TYR A 276 22.95 -12.63 -7.33
C TYR A 276 22.06 -13.82 -6.97
N LEU A 277 22.67 -14.91 -6.49
CA LEU A 277 21.96 -16.16 -6.24
C LEU A 277 21.33 -16.23 -4.85
N ALA A 278 22.02 -15.77 -3.83
CA ALA A 278 21.61 -15.89 -2.43
C ALA A 278 22.29 -14.81 -1.56
N PRO A 279 22.01 -13.51 -1.80
CA PRO A 279 22.66 -12.42 -1.08
C PRO A 279 22.40 -12.43 0.43
N GLU A 280 21.30 -13.03 0.89
CA GLU A 280 20.97 -13.21 2.30
C GLU A 280 22.01 -14.02 3.08
N ILE A 281 22.75 -14.92 2.41
CA ILE A 281 23.81 -15.73 3.03
C ILE A 281 24.96 -14.85 3.49
N LEU A 282 25.25 -13.77 2.75
CA LEU A 282 26.32 -12.79 3.06
C LEU A 282 26.03 -11.97 4.31
N LEU A 283 24.84 -12.12 4.89
CA LEU A 283 24.46 -11.43 6.11
C LEU A 283 23.94 -12.42 7.17
N ALA A 284 24.05 -13.73 6.95
CA ALA A 284 23.37 -14.74 7.77
C ALA A 284 23.81 -14.73 9.24
N ASP A 285 25.09 -14.51 9.52
CA ASP A 285 25.69 -14.41 10.86
C ASP A 285 25.51 -13.02 11.50
N LYS A 286 24.97 -12.05 10.75
CA LYS A 286 24.86 -10.67 11.20
C LYS A 286 23.53 -10.41 11.90
N SER A 287 23.58 -9.80 13.08
CA SER A 287 22.37 -9.47 13.84
C SER A 287 21.67 -8.22 13.29
N SER A 288 20.35 -8.34 13.03
CA SER A 288 19.51 -7.18 12.70
C SER A 288 19.42 -6.20 13.86
N LYS A 289 19.32 -6.69 15.10
CA LYS A 289 19.20 -5.85 16.30
C LYS A 289 20.44 -4.97 16.48
N ILE A 290 21.63 -5.55 16.27
CA ILE A 290 22.89 -4.78 16.29
C ILE A 290 22.91 -3.75 15.16
N ALA A 291 22.48 -4.12 13.95
CA ALA A 291 22.46 -3.20 12.82
C ALA A 291 21.56 -1.98 13.08
N PHE A 292 20.34 -2.20 13.57
CA PHE A 292 19.43 -1.12 13.95
C PHE A 292 19.95 -0.25 15.09
N ASN A 293 20.52 -0.88 16.12
CA ASN A 293 21.13 -0.13 17.23
C ASN A 293 22.31 0.72 16.76
N THR A 294 23.08 0.23 15.79
CA THR A 294 24.19 0.96 15.18
C THR A 294 23.68 2.11 14.32
N PHE A 295 22.69 1.86 13.45
CA PHE A 295 22.09 2.86 12.57
C PHE A 295 21.57 4.07 13.36
N TRP A 296 20.85 3.84 14.46
CA TRP A 296 20.35 4.91 15.34
C TRP A 296 21.33 5.31 16.45
N SER A 297 22.63 5.11 16.28
CA SER A 297 23.61 5.59 17.25
C SER A 297 24.14 6.97 16.85
N SER A 298 24.33 7.84 17.85
CA SER A 298 24.93 9.16 17.63
C SER A 298 26.32 9.05 16.99
N GLN A 299 27.10 8.04 17.37
CA GLN A 299 28.43 7.79 16.80
C GLN A 299 28.38 7.48 15.31
N TYR A 300 27.44 6.65 14.87
CA TYR A 300 27.30 6.28 13.47
C TYR A 300 26.82 7.46 12.62
N LEU A 301 25.76 8.15 13.05
CA LEU A 301 25.23 9.32 12.33
C LEU A 301 26.23 10.47 12.24
N LYS A 302 27.12 10.64 13.24
CA LYS A 302 28.23 11.60 13.16
C LYS A 302 29.32 11.17 12.17
N ARG A 303 29.58 9.88 12.04
CA ARG A 303 30.64 9.34 11.18
C ARG A 303 30.25 9.34 9.70
N TYR A 304 29.00 9.01 9.38
CA TYR A 304 28.54 8.76 8.02
C TYR A 304 27.57 9.83 7.47
N GLN A 305 27.57 11.03 8.06
CA GLN A 305 26.66 12.15 7.71
C GLN A 305 25.19 11.78 7.88
N TRP A 306 24.54 12.35 8.90
CA TRP A 306 23.17 11.99 9.25
C TRP A 306 22.17 12.23 8.12
N GLU A 307 22.45 13.20 7.23
CA GLU A 307 21.65 13.53 6.05
C GLU A 307 21.54 12.33 5.10
N GLU A 308 22.67 11.75 4.71
CA GLU A 308 22.72 10.59 3.78
C GLU A 308 22.03 9.37 4.38
N GLU A 309 22.20 9.15 5.69
CA GLU A 309 21.60 8.02 6.40
C GLU A 309 20.07 8.17 6.54
N LEU A 310 19.58 9.39 6.77
CA LEU A 310 18.13 9.65 6.78
C LEU A 310 17.52 9.58 5.37
N ASP A 311 18.25 9.96 4.33
CA ASP A 311 17.81 9.78 2.95
C ASP A 311 17.72 8.31 2.59
N PHE A 312 18.73 7.50 2.96
CA PHE A 312 18.65 6.04 2.85
C PHE A 312 17.39 5.50 3.54
N PHE A 313 17.11 5.93 4.77
CA PHE A 313 15.93 5.47 5.51
C PHE A 313 14.63 5.86 4.81
N SER A 314 14.51 7.11 4.36
CA SER A 314 13.35 7.63 3.63
C SER A 314 13.09 6.83 2.35
N GLU A 315 14.14 6.53 1.59
CA GLU A 315 14.02 5.83 0.30
C GLU A 315 13.79 4.32 0.46
N ASN A 316 14.47 3.70 1.41
CA ASN A 316 14.55 2.24 1.50
C ASN A 316 13.69 1.63 2.60
N ILE A 317 13.31 2.37 3.63
CA ILE A 317 12.68 1.80 4.84
C ILE A 317 11.32 2.42 5.12
N GLN A 318 11.16 3.74 4.97
CA GLN A 318 9.95 4.45 5.36
C GLN A 318 8.68 3.89 4.72
N PHE A 319 8.69 3.64 3.40
CA PHE A 319 7.53 3.06 2.73
C PHE A 319 7.19 1.65 3.25
N LEU A 320 8.21 0.83 3.54
CA LEU A 320 8.00 -0.50 4.11
C LEU A 320 7.33 -0.39 5.48
N MET A 321 7.76 0.55 6.32
CA MET A 321 7.12 0.84 7.62
C MET A 321 5.64 1.26 7.46
N HIS A 322 5.31 2.12 6.50
CA HIS A 322 3.93 2.48 6.19
C HIS A 322 3.08 1.29 5.69
N SER A 323 3.72 0.29 5.09
CA SER A 323 3.02 -0.88 4.54
C SER A 323 2.63 -1.92 5.59
N PHE A 324 3.16 -1.83 6.82
CA PHE A 324 2.70 -2.69 7.92
C PHE A 324 1.22 -2.44 8.21
N TYR A 325 0.49 -3.53 8.41
CA TYR A 325 -0.92 -3.46 8.75
C TYR A 325 -1.33 -4.65 9.63
N PHE A 326 -2.31 -4.44 10.50
CA PHE A 326 -3.04 -5.50 11.20
C PHE A 326 -4.30 -5.87 10.41
N ARG A 327 -4.77 -7.11 10.57
CA ARG A 327 -6.03 -7.57 10.00
C ARG A 327 -6.94 -8.09 11.10
N ASP A 328 -8.12 -7.49 11.22
CA ASP A 328 -9.11 -7.87 12.20
C ASP A 328 -9.58 -9.31 12.02
N LEU A 329 -9.91 -9.96 13.14
CA LEU A 329 -10.63 -11.22 13.16
C LEU A 329 -12.11 -10.99 13.41
N GLY A 330 -12.95 -11.76 12.70
CA GLY A 330 -14.37 -11.85 12.95
C GLY A 330 -14.68 -12.61 14.23
N LYS A 331 -15.97 -12.67 14.58
CA LYS A 331 -16.46 -13.43 15.75
C LYS A 331 -16.25 -14.94 15.62
N ASP A 332 -16.02 -15.40 14.41
CA ASP A 332 -15.74 -16.77 14.00
C ASP A 332 -14.24 -17.13 14.05
N GLY A 333 -13.37 -16.17 14.35
CA GLY A 333 -11.91 -16.38 14.40
C GLY A 333 -11.23 -16.34 13.03
N GLU A 334 -11.99 -16.16 11.96
CA GLU A 334 -11.47 -15.95 10.60
C GLU A 334 -11.16 -14.47 10.38
N PHE A 335 -10.31 -14.17 9.41
CA PHE A 335 -10.07 -12.78 9.08
C PHE A 335 -11.33 -12.09 8.55
N VAL A 336 -11.54 -10.86 8.98
CA VAL A 336 -12.64 -10.02 8.50
C VAL A 336 -12.59 -9.92 6.98
N ASP A 337 -13.67 -10.35 6.35
CA ASP A 337 -13.90 -10.21 4.93
C ASP A 337 -15.37 -9.85 4.69
N ARG A 338 -15.58 -8.58 4.35
CA ARG A 338 -16.92 -8.01 4.14
C ARG A 338 -17.24 -7.89 2.65
N PHE A 339 -16.51 -8.59 1.79
CA PHE A 339 -16.72 -8.53 0.33
C PHE A 339 -18.18 -8.78 -0.07
N TRP A 340 -18.86 -9.68 0.64
CA TRP A 340 -20.26 -10.00 0.39
C TRP A 340 -21.19 -8.76 0.42
N LEU A 341 -20.87 -7.72 1.21
CA LEU A 341 -21.63 -6.46 1.23
C LEU A 341 -21.46 -5.67 -0.07
N VAL A 342 -20.23 -5.62 -0.59
CA VAL A 342 -19.91 -4.96 -1.87
C VAL A 342 -20.56 -5.72 -3.04
N ASP A 343 -20.64 -7.05 -2.90
CA ASP A 343 -21.19 -7.94 -3.91
C ASP A 343 -22.73 -8.02 -3.91
N LEU A 344 -23.38 -7.70 -2.78
CA LEU A 344 -24.83 -7.83 -2.59
C LEU A 344 -25.68 -7.13 -3.67
N PRO A 345 -25.38 -5.89 -4.12
CA PRO A 345 -26.17 -5.26 -5.19
C PRO A 345 -26.13 -6.05 -6.51
N TRP A 346 -24.99 -6.64 -6.85
CA TRP A 346 -24.84 -7.50 -8.03
C TRP A 346 -25.66 -8.78 -7.89
N MET A 347 -25.61 -9.38 -6.70
CA MET A 347 -26.38 -10.58 -6.39
C MET A 347 -27.88 -10.35 -6.55
N ILE A 348 -28.40 -9.21 -6.08
CA ILE A 348 -29.81 -8.85 -6.26
C ILE A 348 -30.18 -8.78 -7.75
N ILE A 349 -29.35 -8.11 -8.57
CA ILE A 349 -29.56 -8.03 -10.02
C ILE A 349 -29.54 -9.43 -10.66
N PHE A 350 -28.61 -10.29 -10.24
CA PHE A 350 -28.50 -11.66 -10.76
C PHE A 350 -29.69 -12.53 -10.38
N TRP A 351 -30.19 -12.43 -9.16
CA TRP A 351 -31.40 -13.12 -8.73
C TRP A 351 -32.63 -12.67 -9.53
N ILE A 352 -32.82 -11.37 -9.70
CA ILE A 352 -33.94 -10.82 -10.47
C ILE A 352 -33.87 -11.27 -11.93
N GLU A 353 -32.69 -11.17 -12.58
CA GLU A 353 -32.51 -11.62 -13.97
C GLU A 353 -32.73 -13.13 -14.10
N PHE A 354 -32.22 -13.91 -13.15
CA PHE A 354 -32.34 -15.35 -13.17
C PHE A 354 -33.80 -15.77 -13.04
N ILE A 355 -34.54 -15.25 -12.06
CA ILE A 355 -35.96 -15.55 -11.84
C ILE A 355 -36.78 -15.10 -13.04
N GLY A 356 -36.71 -13.82 -13.40
CA GLY A 356 -37.53 -13.25 -14.48
C GLY A 356 -37.34 -13.97 -15.80
N ARG A 357 -36.08 -14.27 -16.16
CA ARG A 357 -35.79 -14.97 -17.43
C ARG A 357 -36.11 -16.46 -17.38
N THR A 358 -36.03 -17.10 -16.22
CA THR A 358 -36.48 -18.50 -16.04
C THR A 358 -37.99 -18.62 -16.21
N LEU A 359 -38.76 -17.70 -15.62
CA LEU A 359 -40.21 -17.61 -15.79
C LEU A 359 -40.60 -17.37 -17.25
N LEU A 360 -39.93 -16.43 -17.94
CA LEU A 360 -40.17 -16.17 -19.37
C LEU A 360 -39.88 -17.38 -20.26
N ILE A 361 -38.81 -18.15 -19.98
CA ILE A 361 -38.47 -19.36 -20.75
C ILE A 361 -39.50 -20.47 -20.49
N SER A 362 -39.88 -20.68 -19.23
CA SER A 362 -40.89 -21.65 -18.83
C SER A 362 -42.21 -21.37 -19.54
N TYR A 363 -42.69 -20.12 -19.50
CA TYR A 363 -43.91 -19.68 -20.16
C TYR A 363 -43.86 -19.85 -21.68
N ARG A 364 -42.80 -19.36 -22.35
CA ARG A 364 -42.71 -19.39 -23.82
C ARG A 364 -42.46 -20.78 -24.40
N SER A 365 -41.77 -21.65 -23.65
CA SER A 365 -41.37 -22.98 -24.14
C SER A 365 -42.28 -24.09 -23.62
N ASN A 366 -43.31 -23.77 -22.83
CA ASN A 366 -44.16 -24.71 -22.11
C ASN A 366 -43.35 -25.79 -21.34
N LEU A 367 -42.25 -25.37 -20.71
CA LEU A 367 -41.36 -26.22 -19.94
C LEU A 367 -41.64 -26.04 -18.45
N SER A 368 -41.43 -27.09 -17.66
CA SER A 368 -41.37 -26.95 -16.20
C SER A 368 -40.27 -25.96 -15.80
N LEU A 369 -40.44 -25.32 -14.63
CA LEU A 369 -39.42 -24.41 -14.07
C LEU A 369 -38.06 -25.09 -13.98
N TRP A 370 -38.01 -26.36 -13.57
CA TRP A 370 -36.79 -27.14 -13.52
C TRP A 370 -36.15 -27.37 -14.91
N GLY A 371 -36.99 -27.61 -15.92
CA GLY A 371 -36.53 -27.69 -17.32
C GLY A 371 -35.92 -26.38 -17.82
N ALA A 372 -36.48 -25.23 -17.42
CA ALA A 372 -35.94 -23.91 -17.74
C ALA A 372 -34.61 -23.64 -17.01
N VAL A 373 -34.50 -24.01 -15.73
CA VAL A 373 -33.26 -23.91 -14.94
C VAL A 373 -32.15 -24.75 -15.58
N LYS A 374 -32.42 -25.99 -16.00
CA LYS A 374 -31.40 -26.85 -16.66
C LYS A 374 -30.81 -26.22 -17.93
N LYS A 375 -31.60 -25.46 -18.71
CA LYS A 375 -31.08 -24.73 -19.88
C LYS A 375 -30.09 -23.62 -19.52
N ARG A 376 -30.08 -23.21 -18.25
CA ARG A 376 -29.31 -22.09 -17.70
C ARG A 376 -28.56 -22.50 -16.43
N TRP A 377 -28.17 -23.77 -16.32
CA TRP A 377 -27.49 -24.30 -15.13
C TRP A 377 -26.26 -23.48 -14.73
N TYR A 378 -25.52 -22.97 -15.73
CA TYR A 378 -24.33 -22.16 -15.52
C TYR A 378 -24.63 -20.79 -14.87
N ASP A 379 -25.87 -20.29 -14.91
CA ASP A 379 -26.24 -19.04 -14.23
C ASP A 379 -26.38 -19.25 -12.71
N ILE A 380 -26.49 -20.49 -12.23
CA ILE A 380 -26.57 -20.80 -10.80
C ILE A 380 -25.30 -20.34 -10.06
N PHE A 381 -24.13 -20.39 -10.72
CA PHE A 381 -22.88 -19.89 -10.11
C PHE A 381 -22.91 -18.40 -9.78
N LEU A 382 -23.79 -17.61 -10.43
CA LEU A 382 -23.98 -16.19 -10.10
C LEU A 382 -24.76 -15.96 -8.82
N LEU A 383 -25.53 -16.95 -8.37
CA LEU A 383 -26.55 -16.77 -7.33
C LEU A 383 -26.04 -17.07 -5.93
N GLN A 384 -24.81 -17.56 -5.81
CA GLN A 384 -24.22 -17.94 -4.54
C GLN A 384 -23.17 -16.91 -4.02
N PRO A 385 -23.15 -16.63 -2.71
CA PRO A 385 -22.21 -15.70 -2.09
C PRO A 385 -20.90 -16.32 -1.58
N TRP A 386 -20.82 -17.64 -1.35
CA TRP A 386 -19.70 -18.29 -0.62
C TRP A 386 -18.45 -18.58 -1.46
N LEU A 387 -18.59 -18.76 -2.78
CA LEU A 387 -17.50 -19.05 -3.72
C LEU A 387 -17.57 -18.16 -4.98
N PRO A 388 -17.47 -16.82 -4.87
CA PRO A 388 -17.66 -15.92 -6.01
C PRO A 388 -16.75 -16.21 -7.22
N SER A 389 -15.61 -16.88 -7.02
CA SER A 389 -14.70 -17.32 -8.07
C SER A 389 -15.35 -18.23 -9.13
N LEU A 390 -16.38 -18.99 -8.78
CA LEU A 390 -17.11 -19.86 -9.73
C LEU A 390 -17.85 -19.08 -10.82
N ARG A 391 -18.13 -17.78 -10.60
CA ARG A 391 -18.81 -16.91 -11.58
C ARG A 391 -18.02 -16.76 -12.88
N ILE A 392 -16.72 -17.04 -12.87
CA ILE A 392 -15.89 -17.04 -14.07
C ILE A 392 -16.44 -18.02 -15.13
N ILE A 393 -17.03 -19.14 -14.69
CA ILE A 393 -17.66 -20.13 -15.58
C ILE A 393 -18.86 -19.50 -16.29
N THR A 394 -19.72 -18.79 -15.55
CA THR A 394 -20.88 -18.11 -16.12
C THR A 394 -20.48 -17.02 -17.11
N VAL A 395 -19.52 -16.16 -16.73
CA VAL A 395 -19.03 -15.10 -17.61
C VAL A 395 -18.50 -15.68 -18.90
N PHE A 396 -17.64 -16.69 -18.81
CA PHE A 396 -17.05 -17.32 -19.99
C PHE A 396 -18.12 -17.86 -20.94
N ILE A 397 -19.11 -18.60 -20.43
CA ILE A 397 -20.20 -19.16 -21.25
C ILE A 397 -21.07 -18.04 -21.84
N ARG A 398 -21.43 -17.00 -21.06
CA ARG A 398 -22.27 -15.90 -21.55
C ARG A 398 -21.56 -15.07 -22.61
N LEU A 399 -20.28 -14.75 -22.41
CA LEU A 399 -19.44 -14.04 -23.36
C LEU A 399 -19.32 -14.78 -24.70
N GLN A 400 -19.09 -16.10 -24.66
CA GLN A 400 -19.10 -16.93 -25.87
C GLN A 400 -20.46 -16.94 -26.58
N LYS A 401 -21.57 -17.04 -25.83
CA LYS A 401 -22.93 -17.02 -26.40
C LYS A 401 -23.25 -15.71 -27.13
N VAL A 402 -22.72 -14.59 -26.66
CA VAL A 402 -22.96 -13.26 -27.27
C VAL A 402 -21.85 -12.83 -28.25
N LYS A 403 -20.83 -13.68 -28.44
CA LYS A 403 -19.65 -13.46 -29.30
C LYS A 403 -18.85 -12.22 -28.90
N LEU A 404 -18.56 -12.07 -27.61
CA LEU A 404 -17.71 -11.02 -27.07
C LEU A 404 -16.58 -11.63 -26.23
N PRO A 405 -15.29 -11.36 -26.50
CA PRO A 405 -14.76 -10.88 -27.78
C PRO A 405 -15.03 -11.90 -28.91
N ASP A 406 -14.99 -11.48 -30.18
CA ASP A 406 -15.12 -12.43 -31.29
C ASP A 406 -13.88 -13.32 -31.35
N MET A 407 -13.96 -14.50 -30.73
CA MET A 407 -12.87 -15.46 -30.65
C MET A 407 -12.30 -15.82 -32.03
N LYS A 408 -13.10 -15.72 -33.10
CA LYS A 408 -12.59 -15.95 -34.46
C LYS A 408 -11.49 -14.97 -34.84
N GLN A 409 -11.55 -13.71 -34.43
CA GLN A 409 -10.49 -12.73 -34.70
C GLN A 409 -9.30 -12.92 -33.76
N PHE A 410 -9.56 -13.27 -32.50
CA PHE A 410 -8.52 -13.49 -31.49
C PHE A 410 -7.56 -14.65 -31.86
N TYR A 411 -8.10 -15.79 -32.29
CA TYR A 411 -7.28 -16.94 -32.73
C TYR A 411 -6.45 -16.64 -33.98
N THR A 412 -6.97 -15.83 -34.91
CA THR A 412 -6.24 -15.43 -36.11
C THR A 412 -5.06 -14.55 -35.76
N ASN A 413 -5.23 -13.60 -34.82
CA ASN A 413 -4.16 -12.66 -34.44
C ASN A 413 -3.03 -13.32 -33.62
N ILE A 414 -3.35 -14.24 -32.71
CA ILE A 414 -2.33 -14.91 -31.88
C ILE A 414 -1.46 -15.89 -32.70
N ARG A 415 -2.05 -16.59 -33.67
CA ARG A 415 -1.31 -17.54 -34.52
C ARG A 415 -0.20 -16.87 -35.34
N PHE A 416 -0.32 -15.59 -35.68
CA PHE A 416 0.69 -14.88 -36.48
C PHE A 416 1.84 -14.30 -35.64
N GLN A 417 1.61 -13.89 -34.39
CA GLN A 417 2.67 -13.27 -33.57
C GLN A 417 3.54 -14.27 -32.80
N LEU A 418 2.96 -15.34 -32.25
CA LEU A 418 3.73 -16.30 -31.44
C LEU A 418 4.54 -17.30 -32.28
N ILE A 419 4.04 -17.74 -33.44
CA ILE A 419 4.77 -18.69 -34.29
C ILE A 419 5.97 -18.02 -34.97
N GLY A 420 5.88 -16.72 -35.27
CA GLY A 420 6.97 -15.94 -35.86
C GLY A 420 8.13 -15.68 -34.90
N SER A 421 7.85 -15.31 -33.64
CA SER A 421 8.90 -14.97 -32.67
C SER A 421 9.63 -16.20 -32.12
N PHE A 422 8.90 -17.27 -31.79
CA PHE A 422 9.51 -18.48 -31.20
C PHE A 422 10.33 -19.30 -32.20
N ALA A 423 9.97 -19.31 -33.49
CA ALA A 423 10.71 -20.06 -34.50
C ALA A 423 12.07 -19.42 -34.83
N GLN A 424 12.18 -18.08 -34.79
CA GLN A 424 13.43 -17.37 -35.06
C GLN A 424 14.38 -17.37 -33.85
N GLU A 425 13.88 -17.17 -32.63
CA GLU A 425 14.73 -17.06 -31.43
C GLU A 425 15.32 -18.40 -30.97
N ILE A 426 14.57 -19.51 -31.06
CA ILE A 426 15.06 -20.82 -30.60
C ILE A 426 16.12 -21.40 -31.55
N ILE A 427 15.99 -21.19 -32.86
CA ILE A 427 16.92 -21.74 -33.86
C ILE A 427 18.28 -21.01 -33.80
N GLN A 428 18.30 -19.70 -33.53
CA GLN A 428 19.54 -18.93 -33.40
C GLN A 428 20.31 -19.25 -32.12
N VAL A 429 19.62 -19.39 -30.98
CA VAL A 429 20.29 -19.60 -29.68
C VAL A 429 20.76 -21.04 -29.49
N VAL A 430 19.98 -22.04 -29.96
CA VAL A 430 20.26 -23.46 -29.70
C VAL A 430 21.27 -24.08 -30.69
N VAL A 431 21.41 -23.53 -31.90
CA VAL A 431 22.35 -24.09 -32.91
C VAL A 431 23.67 -23.30 -32.98
N GLY A 432 23.66 -21.99 -32.76
CA GLY A 432 24.83 -21.13 -32.94
C GLY A 432 25.79 -21.04 -31.74
N GLY A 433 25.25 -21.05 -30.51
CA GLY A 433 26.03 -20.88 -29.29
C GLY A 433 26.62 -22.17 -28.74
N SER A 434 25.85 -23.26 -28.79
CA SER A 434 26.19 -24.53 -28.15
C SER A 434 27.29 -25.30 -28.88
N ILE A 435 27.29 -25.28 -30.21
CA ILE A 435 28.26 -26.05 -31.03
C ILE A 435 29.64 -25.40 -30.99
N ASN A 436 29.71 -24.07 -31.09
CA ASN A 436 30.98 -23.34 -31.08
C ASN A 436 31.65 -23.36 -29.69
N GLN A 437 30.89 -23.32 -28.59
CA GLN A 437 31.48 -23.40 -27.24
C GLN A 437 31.90 -24.83 -26.87
N LEU A 438 31.18 -25.86 -27.31
CA LEU A 438 31.61 -27.25 -27.12
C LEU A 438 32.86 -27.58 -27.94
N GLN A 439 32.96 -27.13 -29.20
CA GLN A 439 34.16 -27.35 -30.01
C GLN A 439 35.38 -26.58 -29.49
N ASN A 440 35.20 -25.38 -28.95
CA ASN A 440 36.31 -24.56 -28.44
C ASN A 440 36.85 -25.06 -27.08
N ASN A 441 36.01 -25.74 -26.29
CA ASN A 441 36.43 -26.36 -25.02
C ASN A 441 37.06 -27.74 -25.24
N ILE A 442 36.65 -28.48 -26.27
CA ILE A 442 37.27 -29.77 -26.64
C ILE A 442 38.63 -29.56 -27.34
N SER A 443 38.78 -28.50 -28.15
CA SER A 443 40.05 -28.20 -28.83
C SER A 443 41.16 -27.65 -27.91
N LYS A 444 40.79 -27.15 -26.73
CA LYS A 444 41.74 -26.59 -25.73
C LYS A 444 42.20 -27.58 -24.66
N GLY A 445 41.78 -28.84 -24.72
CA GLY A 445 42.38 -29.93 -23.94
C GLY A 445 42.44 -29.72 -22.43
N SER A 446 41.46 -29.05 -21.83
CA SER A 446 41.41 -28.80 -20.38
C SER A 446 40.38 -29.69 -19.68
N LEU A 447 40.49 -31.00 -19.88
CA LEU A 447 39.93 -32.00 -18.97
C LEU A 447 41.09 -32.85 -18.45
N LYS A 448 41.65 -32.41 -17.33
CA LYS A 448 42.31 -33.25 -16.33
C LYS A 448 41.77 -32.90 -14.96
#